data_AF-A0A7C6ZEL6-F1
#
_entry.id   AF-A0A7C6ZEL6-F1
#
_cell.length_a   1.000
_cell.length_b   1.000
_cell.length_c   1.000
_cell.angle_alpha   90.00
_cell.angle_beta   90.00
_cell.angle_gamma   90.00
#
_symmetry.space_group_name_H-M   'P 1'
#
loop_
_entity.id
_entity.type
_entity.pdbx_description
1 polymer ?
#
loop_
_entity_poly.entity_id
_entity_poly.type
_entity_poly.pdbx_seq_one_letter_code
_entity_poly.pdbx_strand_id
1 'polypeptide(L)'
;MLVLNQDQVRQLLSMEAAIEATSKAYTSAAAGKVDVPVRHNIRVQSQQADMLVMSGLVGDGELLGVKIVSLFPNNPARGLPATIGSLALVNNKTGQLEAVLDATYLTAVRTGAASAVATAALANPGAETLGVIGAGSISFCQAEGVLAVRPIKEIFLFSRTRR
;
A
#
# COMPACT_ATOMS: atom_id res chain seq x y z
N MET A 1 -23.32 4.74 -4.30
CA MET A 1 -21.85 4.92 -4.17
C MET A 1 -21.46 4.72 -2.72
N LEU A 2 -20.55 3.79 -2.45
CA LEU A 2 -20.05 3.47 -1.12
C LEU A 2 -18.92 4.44 -0.74
N VAL A 3 -18.84 4.85 0.52
CA VAL A 3 -17.70 5.64 1.03
C VAL A 3 -17.16 4.95 2.28
N LEU A 4 -15.87 4.61 2.27
CA LEU A 4 -15.18 3.97 3.40
C LEU A 4 -14.11 4.90 3.96
N ASN A 5 -14.26 5.25 5.24
CA ASN A 5 -13.24 6.01 5.96
C ASN A 5 -12.08 5.10 6.41
N GLN A 6 -11.05 5.71 7.00
CA GLN A 6 -9.86 4.99 7.43
C GLN A 6 -10.15 3.87 8.44
N ASP A 7 -11.05 4.09 9.40
CA ASP A 7 -11.37 3.11 10.45
C ASP A 7 -12.11 1.91 9.88
N GLN A 8 -13.04 2.13 8.94
CA GLN A 8 -13.73 1.06 8.24
C GLN A 8 -12.75 0.24 7.39
N VAL A 9 -11.82 0.88 6.67
CA VAL A 9 -10.79 0.16 5.92
C VAL A 9 -9.91 -0.68 6.86
N ARG A 10 -9.52 -0.14 8.03
CA ARG A 10 -8.74 -0.87 9.04
C ARG A 10 -9.48 -2.09 9.58
N GLN A 11 -10.78 -1.98 9.83
CA GLN A 11 -11.58 -3.08 10.35
C GLN A 11 -11.84 -4.19 9.33
N LEU A 12 -11.90 -3.84 8.04
CA LEU A 12 -12.26 -4.76 6.96
C LEU A 12 -11.06 -5.44 6.29
N LEU A 13 -9.86 -4.86 6.38
CA LEU A 13 -8.68 -5.36 5.67
C LEU A 13 -7.66 -5.96 6.64
N SER A 14 -7.52 -7.28 6.61
CA SER A 14 -6.42 -7.98 7.29
C SER A 14 -5.14 -7.99 6.45
N MET A 15 -3.99 -8.13 7.12
CA MET A 15 -2.70 -8.31 6.42
C MET A 15 -2.69 -9.57 5.54
N GLU A 16 -3.27 -10.67 6.01
CA GLU A 16 -3.38 -11.93 5.25
C GLU A 16 -4.15 -11.73 3.93
N ALA A 17 -5.32 -11.11 3.99
CA ALA A 17 -6.11 -10.80 2.80
C ALA A 17 -5.36 -9.86 1.85
N ALA A 18 -4.62 -8.89 2.40
CA ALA A 18 -3.79 -8.00 1.59
C ALA A 18 -2.65 -8.74 0.88
N ILE A 19 -2.00 -9.70 1.55
CA ILE A 19 -0.94 -10.55 0.97
C ILE A 19 -1.52 -11.39 -0.17
N GLU A 20 -2.65 -12.06 0.07
CA GLU A 20 -3.32 -12.87 -0.95
C GLU A 20 -3.70 -12.04 -2.18
N ALA A 21 -4.37 -10.91 -1.98
CA ALA A 21 -4.76 -10.01 -3.07
C ALA A 21 -3.55 -9.46 -3.84
N THR A 22 -2.47 -9.12 -3.12
CA THR A 22 -1.23 -8.61 -3.72
C THR A 22 -0.52 -9.70 -4.52
N SER A 23 -0.47 -10.94 -4.01
CA SER A 23 0.09 -12.09 -4.72
C SER A 23 -0.65 -12.34 -6.02
N LYS A 24 -1.99 -12.40 -5.99
CA LYS A 24 -2.83 -12.55 -7.19
C LYS A 24 -2.57 -11.44 -8.20
N ALA A 25 -2.53 -10.18 -7.75
CA ALA A 25 -2.27 -9.04 -8.62
C ALA A 25 -0.89 -9.13 -9.31
N TYR A 26 0.17 -9.52 -8.58
CA TYR A 26 1.49 -9.72 -9.17
C TYR A 26 1.53 -10.88 -10.17
N THR A 27 0.87 -12.00 -9.87
CA THR A 27 0.78 -13.14 -10.79
C THR A 27 0.04 -12.76 -12.07
N SER A 28 -1.11 -12.08 -11.97
CA SER A 28 -1.84 -11.58 -13.15
C SER A 28 -1.02 -10.56 -13.95
N ALA A 29 -0.26 -9.68 -13.28
CA ALA A 29 0.62 -8.74 -13.94
C ALA A 29 1.75 -9.44 -14.70
N ALA A 30 2.40 -10.44 -14.10
CA ALA A 30 3.42 -11.24 -14.75
C ALA A 30 2.89 -12.01 -15.97
N ALA A 31 1.60 -12.40 -15.93
CA ALA A 31 0.91 -13.05 -17.04
C ALA A 31 0.38 -12.08 -18.12
N GLY A 32 0.61 -10.76 -17.99
CA GLY A 32 0.12 -9.75 -18.93
C GLY A 32 -1.39 -9.53 -18.90
N LYS A 33 -2.06 -9.89 -17.81
CA LYS A 33 -3.53 -9.82 -17.64
C LYS A 33 -4.01 -8.56 -16.91
N VAL A 34 -3.21 -7.49 -16.93
CA VAL A 34 -3.52 -6.23 -16.27
C VAL A 34 -3.23 -5.08 -17.22
N ASP A 35 -3.98 -3.99 -17.09
CA ASP A 35 -3.65 -2.71 -17.70
C ASP A 35 -3.33 -1.72 -16.58
N VAL A 36 -2.03 -1.48 -16.36
CA VAL A 36 -1.53 -0.61 -15.28
C VAL A 36 -0.53 0.36 -15.89
N PRO A 37 -0.98 1.55 -16.34
CA PRO A 37 -0.09 2.54 -16.94
C PRO A 37 0.89 3.11 -15.92
N VAL A 38 1.96 3.72 -16.42
CA VAL A 38 2.90 4.47 -15.57
C VAL A 38 2.15 5.59 -14.87
N ARG A 39 2.29 5.66 -13.54
CA ARG A 39 1.67 6.69 -12.70
C ARG A 39 2.04 8.10 -13.18
N HIS A 40 1.10 9.03 -13.04
CA HIS A 40 1.37 10.45 -13.24
C HIS A 40 1.90 11.08 -11.95
N ASN A 41 2.91 11.96 -12.06
CA ASN A 41 3.47 12.69 -10.92
C ASN A 41 3.33 14.20 -11.12
N ILE A 42 2.67 14.86 -10.16
CA ILE A 42 2.50 16.30 -10.08
C ILE A 42 3.35 16.82 -8.92
N ARG A 43 4.37 17.61 -9.23
CA ARG A 43 5.28 18.20 -8.24
C ARG A 43 4.69 19.50 -7.66
N VAL A 44 4.46 19.52 -6.35
CA VAL A 44 4.08 20.73 -5.61
C VAL A 44 5.35 21.39 -5.07
N GLN A 45 6.06 22.10 -5.96
CA GLN A 45 7.39 22.65 -5.66
C GLN A 45 7.43 23.51 -4.38
N SER A 46 6.39 24.32 -4.16
CA SER A 46 6.28 25.21 -2.99
C SER A 46 6.22 24.47 -1.64
N GLN A 47 5.91 23.17 -1.64
CA GLN A 47 5.83 22.34 -0.43
C GLN A 47 6.90 21.25 -0.39
N GLN A 48 7.77 21.15 -1.41
CA GLN A 48 8.68 20.02 -1.62
C GLN A 48 7.94 18.68 -1.53
N ALA A 49 6.79 18.61 -2.21
CA ALA A 49 5.85 17.51 -2.12
C ALA A 49 5.43 17.01 -3.52
N ASP A 50 4.89 15.80 -3.57
CA ASP A 50 4.41 15.15 -4.79
C ASP A 50 2.96 14.69 -4.62
N MET A 51 2.19 14.75 -5.70
CA MET A 51 0.91 14.06 -5.83
C MET A 51 1.03 13.04 -6.97
N LEU A 52 0.66 11.80 -6.67
CA LEU A 52 0.71 10.68 -7.60
C LEU A 52 -0.70 10.23 -7.95
N VAL A 53 -0.96 10.07 -9.24
CA VAL A 53 -2.20 9.47 -9.76
C VAL A 53 -1.85 8.11 -10.35
N MET A 54 -2.43 7.05 -9.77
CA MET A 54 -2.14 5.66 -10.10
C MET A 54 -3.44 4.95 -10.48
N SER A 55 -3.66 4.71 -11.77
CA SER A 55 -4.82 3.94 -12.26
C SER A 55 -4.43 2.51 -12.60
N GLY A 56 -5.43 1.63 -12.67
CA GLY A 56 -5.25 0.29 -13.17
C GLY A 56 -6.55 -0.48 -13.35
N LEU A 57 -6.51 -1.45 -14.27
CA LEU A 57 -7.50 -2.50 -14.47
C LEU A 57 -6.85 -3.84 -14.12
N VAL A 58 -7.36 -4.49 -13.08
CA VAL A 58 -6.80 -5.74 -12.52
C VAL A 58 -7.92 -6.76 -12.26
N GLY A 59 -7.57 -7.94 -11.72
CA GLY A 59 -8.53 -8.99 -11.42
C GLY A 59 -9.18 -9.54 -12.68
N ASP A 60 -8.37 -9.88 -13.68
CA ASP A 60 -8.81 -10.37 -14.99
C ASP A 60 -9.83 -9.43 -15.69
N GLY A 61 -9.66 -8.12 -15.46
CA GLY A 61 -10.47 -7.09 -16.09
C GLY A 61 -11.66 -6.64 -15.27
N GLU A 62 -11.89 -7.16 -14.07
CA GLU A 62 -13.07 -6.83 -13.26
C GLU A 62 -12.92 -5.58 -12.38
N LEU A 63 -11.70 -5.27 -11.95
CA LEU A 63 -11.45 -4.21 -10.98
C LEU A 63 -10.77 -3.01 -11.65
N LEU A 64 -11.56 -1.97 -11.95
CA LEU A 64 -11.06 -0.68 -12.45
C LEU A 64 -11.02 0.35 -11.33
N GLY A 65 -9.90 1.04 -11.18
CA GLY A 65 -9.81 2.10 -10.18
C GLY A 65 -8.65 3.07 -10.39
N VAL A 66 -8.69 4.13 -9.58
CA VAL A 66 -7.63 5.15 -9.53
C VAL A 66 -7.36 5.55 -8.09
N LYS A 67 -6.09 5.51 -7.71
CA LYS A 67 -5.59 6.04 -6.44
C LYS A 67 -4.95 7.40 -6.65
N ILE A 68 -5.35 8.35 -5.83
CA ILE A 68 -4.69 9.64 -5.67
C ILE A 68 -3.96 9.59 -4.33
N VAL A 69 -2.64 9.78 -4.34
CA VAL A 69 -1.83 9.80 -3.12
C VAL A 69 -0.87 10.97 -3.11
N SER A 70 -0.82 11.66 -1.98
CA SER A 70 0.02 12.83 -1.74
C SER A 70 1.14 12.47 -0.77
N LEU A 71 2.37 12.87 -1.11
CA LEU A 71 3.58 12.71 -0.31
C LEU A 71 4.06 14.09 0.11
N PHE A 72 3.78 14.46 1.35
CA PHE A 72 4.09 15.77 1.95
C PHE A 72 5.00 15.55 3.16
N PRO A 73 6.34 15.55 2.97
CA PRO A 73 7.29 15.21 4.04
C PRO A 73 7.19 16.08 5.29
N ASN A 74 6.71 17.32 5.13
CA ASN A 74 6.59 18.31 6.21
C ASN A 74 5.25 18.25 6.96
N ASN A 75 4.28 17.46 6.50
CA ASN A 75 2.97 17.33 7.16
C ASN A 75 3.03 16.88 8.64
N PRO A 76 3.97 16.02 9.07
CA PRO A 76 4.07 15.66 10.48
C PRO A 76 4.29 16.85 11.41
N ALA A 77 4.91 17.94 10.94
CA ALA A 77 5.06 19.18 11.73
C ALA A 77 3.72 19.92 11.96
N ARG A 78 2.68 19.56 11.18
CA ARG A 78 1.32 20.08 11.26
C ARG A 78 0.33 19.08 11.89
N GLY A 79 0.82 17.98 12.45
CA GLY A 79 -0.04 16.90 12.97
C GLY A 79 -0.75 16.07 11.91
N LEU A 80 -0.31 16.15 10.64
CA LEU A 80 -0.89 15.39 9.52
C LEU A 80 0.04 14.24 9.10
N PRO A 81 -0.49 13.14 8.53
CA PRO A 81 0.34 12.09 7.92
C PRO A 81 1.17 12.64 6.75
N ALA A 82 2.40 12.12 6.61
CA ALA A 82 3.27 12.43 5.46
C ALA A 82 2.75 11.83 4.14
N THR A 83 1.95 10.77 4.23
CA THR A 83 1.28 10.15 3.08
C THR A 83 -0.20 10.16 3.35
N ILE A 84 -0.98 10.74 2.44
CA ILE A 84 -2.45 10.79 2.50
C ILE A 84 -2.96 10.39 1.13
N GLY A 85 -4.01 9.58 1.05
CA GLY A 85 -4.57 9.25 -0.25
C GLY A 85 -5.99 8.75 -0.21
N SER A 86 -6.60 8.67 -1.39
CA SER A 86 -7.93 8.12 -1.62
C SER A 86 -7.90 7.19 -2.83
N LEU A 87 -8.71 6.15 -2.80
CA LEU A 87 -8.91 5.20 -3.90
C LEU A 87 -10.35 5.30 -4.38
N ALA A 88 -10.55 5.50 -5.68
CA ALA A 88 -11.85 5.42 -6.32
C ALA A 88 -11.95 4.12 -7.13
N LEU A 89 -13.05 3.40 -6.95
CA LEU A 89 -13.40 2.21 -7.73
C LEU A 89 -14.50 2.57 -8.73
N VAL A 90 -14.31 2.17 -9.97
CA VAL A 90 -15.18 2.49 -11.10
C VAL A 90 -15.70 1.18 -11.67
N ASN A 91 -17.01 1.14 -11.96
CA ASN A 91 -17.60 0.03 -12.68
C ASN A 91 -16.99 -0.05 -14.09
N ASN A 92 -16.27 -1.12 -14.38
CA ASN A 92 -15.58 -1.33 -15.65
C ASN A 92 -16.52 -1.46 -16.87
N LYS A 93 -17.82 -1.75 -16.67
CA LYS A 93 -18.82 -1.90 -17.74
C LYS A 93 -19.55 -0.59 -18.06
N THR A 94 -19.78 0.25 -17.06
CA THR A 94 -20.63 1.45 -17.18
C THR A 94 -19.89 2.76 -16.94
N GLY A 95 -18.68 2.72 -16.40
CA GLY A 95 -17.91 3.90 -16.01
C GLY A 95 -18.44 4.61 -14.75
N GLN A 96 -19.46 4.06 -14.09
CA GLN A 96 -20.02 4.65 -12.87
C GLN A 96 -19.08 4.51 -11.68
N LEU A 97 -18.96 5.57 -10.88
CA LEU A 97 -18.20 5.54 -9.63
C LEU A 97 -18.94 4.71 -8.58
N GLU A 98 -18.34 3.60 -8.15
CA GLU A 98 -18.97 2.66 -7.23
C GLU A 98 -18.58 2.94 -5.78
N ALA A 99 -17.30 3.22 -5.53
CA ALA A 99 -16.79 3.44 -4.18
C ALA A 99 -15.64 4.46 -4.12
N VAL A 100 -15.53 5.14 -2.97
CA VAL A 100 -14.35 5.91 -2.58
C VAL A 100 -13.88 5.47 -1.21
N LEU A 101 -12.59 5.17 -1.07
CA LEU A 101 -11.99 4.65 0.15
C LEU A 101 -10.84 5.56 0.61
N ASP A 102 -10.64 5.71 1.92
CA ASP A 102 -9.36 6.17 2.44
C ASP A 102 -8.26 5.20 1.98
N ALA A 103 -7.25 5.74 1.30
CA ALA A 103 -6.10 4.98 0.84
C ALA A 103 -4.86 5.26 1.68
N THR A 104 -4.97 5.98 2.80
CA THR A 104 -3.86 6.29 3.69
C THR A 104 -3.38 5.03 4.39
N TYR A 105 -4.30 4.36 5.11
CA TYR A 105 -3.97 3.08 5.75
C TYR A 105 -3.77 1.96 4.72
N LEU A 106 -4.64 1.91 3.70
CA LEU A 106 -4.55 0.94 2.61
C LEU A 106 -3.17 0.97 1.93
N THR A 107 -2.59 2.16 1.74
CA THR A 107 -1.25 2.29 1.16
C THR A 107 -0.18 1.68 2.06
N ALA A 108 -0.27 1.81 3.38
CA ALA A 108 0.68 1.19 4.29
C ALA A 108 0.58 -0.34 4.24
N VAL A 109 -0.64 -0.89 4.38
CA VAL A 109 -0.90 -2.34 4.38
C VAL A 109 -0.46 -2.99 3.07
N ARG A 110 -0.91 -2.48 1.92
CA ARG A 110 -0.54 -3.08 0.62
C ARG A 110 0.95 -3.00 0.34
N THR A 111 1.66 -2.00 0.89
CA THR A 111 3.13 -1.91 0.74
C THR A 111 3.80 -2.97 1.61
N GLY A 112 3.30 -3.21 2.82
CA GLY A 112 3.73 -4.33 3.67
C GLY A 112 3.47 -5.68 3.03
N ALA A 113 2.27 -5.88 2.48
CA ALA A 113 1.88 -7.08 1.77
C ALA A 113 2.75 -7.36 0.53
N ALA A 114 3.10 -6.32 -0.24
CA ALA A 114 4.03 -6.46 -1.36
C ALA A 114 5.41 -6.97 -0.90
N SER A 115 5.93 -6.43 0.20
CA SER A 115 7.17 -6.93 0.80
C SER A 115 7.02 -8.36 1.30
N ALA A 116 5.90 -8.71 1.92
CA ALA A 116 5.63 -10.07 2.37
C ALA A 116 5.62 -11.08 1.21
N VAL A 117 4.97 -10.76 0.08
CA VAL A 117 4.99 -11.61 -1.13
C VAL A 117 6.41 -11.80 -1.63
N ALA A 118 7.21 -10.74 -1.69
CA ALA A 118 8.61 -10.82 -2.09
C ALA A 118 9.46 -11.63 -1.10
N THR A 119 9.30 -11.40 0.21
CA THR A 119 9.95 -12.16 1.28
C THR A 119 9.60 -13.64 1.19
N ALA A 120 8.32 -13.96 0.98
CA ALA A 120 7.86 -15.35 0.85
C ALA A 120 8.58 -16.08 -0.27
N ALA A 121 8.77 -15.42 -1.42
CA ALA A 121 9.41 -15.99 -2.60
C ALA A 121 10.96 -16.02 -2.53
N LEU A 122 11.59 -15.05 -1.87
CA LEU A 122 13.03 -14.79 -2.02
C LEU A 122 13.86 -14.99 -0.75
N ALA A 123 13.27 -14.87 0.44
CA ALA A 123 14.01 -14.95 1.70
C ALA A 123 14.11 -16.38 2.21
N ASN A 124 15.14 -16.68 3.01
CA ASN A 124 15.27 -17.97 3.71
C ASN A 124 13.98 -18.29 4.49
N PRO A 125 13.33 -19.45 4.26
CA PRO A 125 12.13 -19.86 4.98
C PRO A 125 12.31 -19.91 6.50
N GLY A 126 13.51 -20.23 6.97
CA GLY A 126 13.88 -20.27 8.40
C GLY A 126 14.46 -18.98 8.94
N ALA A 127 14.26 -17.83 8.28
CA ALA A 127 14.71 -16.55 8.83
C ALA A 127 13.95 -16.21 10.12
N GLU A 128 14.68 -15.98 11.22
CA GLU A 128 14.11 -15.69 12.56
C GLU A 128 14.39 -14.25 13.04
N THR A 129 15.18 -13.48 12.29
CA THR A 129 15.56 -12.11 12.66
C THR A 129 15.22 -11.15 11.52
N LEU A 130 14.60 -10.02 11.86
CA LEU A 130 14.27 -8.95 10.92
C LEU A 130 15.00 -7.65 11.30
N GLY A 131 15.75 -7.08 10.37
CA GLY A 131 16.26 -5.71 10.48
C GLY A 131 15.29 -4.71 9.85
N VAL A 132 14.89 -3.69 10.59
CA VAL A 132 14.06 -2.57 10.12
C VAL A 132 14.86 -1.28 10.21
N ILE A 133 15.14 -0.68 9.05
CA ILE A 133 15.84 0.60 8.94
C ILE A 133 14.82 1.68 8.55
N GLY A 134 14.49 2.53 9.51
CA GLY A 134 13.46 3.57 9.42
C GLY A 134 12.17 3.18 10.16
N ALA A 135 11.74 4.02 11.11
CA ALA A 135 10.52 3.83 11.90
C ALA A 135 9.38 4.77 11.44
N GLY A 136 9.16 4.84 10.11
CA GLY A 136 8.14 5.70 9.51
C GLY A 136 6.74 5.09 9.51
N SER A 137 5.76 5.80 8.95
CA SER A 137 4.34 5.38 8.93
C SER A 137 4.07 4.02 8.26
N ILE A 138 4.99 3.54 7.41
CA ILE A 138 4.86 2.24 6.73
C ILE A 138 5.65 1.11 7.41
N SER A 139 6.57 1.41 8.32
CA SER A 139 7.50 0.40 8.86
C SER A 139 6.78 -0.67 9.67
N PHE A 140 5.69 -0.31 10.35
CA PHE A 140 4.86 -1.25 11.08
C PHE A 140 4.25 -2.30 10.13
N CYS A 141 3.56 -1.86 9.06
CA CYS A 141 2.97 -2.79 8.10
C CYS A 141 4.03 -3.59 7.32
N GLN A 142 5.25 -3.05 7.13
CA GLN A 142 6.37 -3.80 6.60
C GLN A 142 6.75 -4.97 7.51
N ALA A 143 6.95 -4.70 8.80
CA ALA A 143 7.27 -5.74 9.78
C ALA A 143 6.13 -6.75 9.93
N GLU A 144 4.89 -6.28 10.03
CA GLU A 144 3.68 -7.11 10.09
C GLU A 144 3.56 -8.05 8.88
N GLY A 145 3.82 -7.54 7.67
CA GLY A 145 3.84 -8.37 6.46
C GLY A 145 4.91 -9.46 6.51
N VAL A 146 6.13 -9.15 6.95
CA VAL A 146 7.21 -10.15 7.07
C VAL A 146 6.89 -11.19 8.15
N LEU A 147 6.36 -10.76 9.29
CA LEU A 147 5.91 -11.63 10.39
C LEU A 147 4.82 -12.62 9.93
N ALA A 148 3.97 -12.21 9.00
CA ALA A 148 2.92 -13.08 8.46
C ALA A 148 3.47 -14.23 7.60
N VAL A 149 4.71 -14.14 7.11
CA VAL A 149 5.28 -15.12 6.17
C VAL A 149 6.58 -15.77 6.66
N ARG A 150 7.15 -15.33 7.79
CA ARG A 150 8.39 -15.86 8.36
C ARG A 150 8.30 -16.01 9.89
N PRO A 151 8.98 -17.01 10.48
CA PRO A 151 8.98 -17.25 11.92
C PRO A 151 9.91 -16.28 12.67
N ILE A 152 9.75 -14.97 12.45
CA ILE A 152 10.58 -13.94 13.08
C ILE A 152 10.36 -13.95 14.60
N LYS A 153 11.45 -14.02 15.35
CA LYS A 153 11.51 -13.98 16.82
C LYS A 153 12.11 -12.68 17.35
N GLU A 154 12.96 -12.02 16.56
CA GLU A 154 13.66 -10.80 16.97
C GLU A 154 13.63 -9.73 15.87
N ILE A 155 13.37 -8.48 16.26
CA ILE A 155 13.37 -7.33 15.35
C ILE A 155 14.39 -6.30 15.83
N PHE A 156 15.38 -6.00 14.99
CA PHE A 156 16.30 -4.88 15.19
C PHE A 156 15.76 -3.65 14.48
N LEU A 157 15.40 -2.61 15.24
CA LEU A 157 14.91 -1.35 14.69
C LEU A 157 15.98 -0.26 14.81
N PHE A 158 16.32 0.35 13.68
CA PHE A 158 17.13 1.56 13.64
C PHE A 158 16.33 2.72 13.04
N SER A 159 16.39 3.89 13.66
CA SER A 159 15.82 5.13 13.14
C SER A 159 16.74 6.29 13.45
N ARG A 160 16.86 7.24 12.50
CA ARG A 160 17.64 8.47 12.71
C ARG A 160 17.06 9.35 13.82
N THR A 161 15.77 9.19 14.12
CA THR A 161 15.04 9.97 15.12
C THR A 161 14.47 9.04 16.19
N ARG A 162 14.59 9.44 17.46
CA ARG A 162 13.83 8.88 18.57
C ARG A 162 12.47 9.58 18.60
N ARG A 163 11.50 9.05 17.88
CA ARG A 163 10.10 9.49 17.99
C ARG A 163 9.30 8.39 18.62
#